data_AF-A0A497I0X7-F1
#
_entry.id   AF-A0A497I0X7-F1
#
_cell.length_a   1.000
_cell.length_b   1.000
_cell.length_c   1.000
_cell.angle_alpha   90.00
_cell.angle_beta   90.00
_cell.angle_gamma   90.00
#
_symmetry.space_group_name_H-M   'P 1'
#
loop_
_entity.id
_entity.type
_entity.pdbx_description
1 polymer ?
#
loop_
_entity_poly.entity_id
_entity_poly.type
_entity_poly.pdbx_seq_one_letter_code
_entity_poly.pdbx_strand_id
1 'polypeptide(L)'
;MRFQFSVPDEVARVYNKFHSTEKGRRLLRLSGIDRESIDIFALGSKYWKGSLQDFSVDPNANIGQLRSNNNFMSEIAKAHSKFYSLWLIWKELISSCHLREEQVEKILDDVITGRLYCHDQTLWTVPYCVAVSTSVLMAQGRPYGQLYSKRPKRGDSFISQVIEYTMDLSQEFAGAVALADLAVNYAWYVKKENIGDKQIVNDFQRFVHVVNNQYRVGGQSPFTNISFYDRET
;
A
#
# COMPACT_ATOMS: atom_id res chain seq x y z
N MET A 1 -9.42 31.71 8.77
CA MET A 1 -8.99 30.68 9.74
C MET A 1 -7.63 30.15 9.30
N ARG A 2 -6.69 29.87 10.22
CA ARG A 2 -5.38 29.26 9.91
C ARG A 2 -5.17 28.07 10.84
N PHE A 3 -4.75 26.94 10.27
CA PHE A 3 -4.34 25.75 11.04
C PHE A 3 -2.81 25.69 11.10
N GLN A 4 -2.27 25.28 12.24
CA GLN A 4 -0.84 25.12 12.45
C GLN A 4 -0.53 23.66 12.75
N PHE A 5 0.44 23.09 12.04
CA PHE A 5 0.95 21.75 12.29
C PHE A 5 2.12 21.82 13.28
N SER A 6 2.17 20.87 14.21
CA SER A 6 3.30 20.67 15.12
C SER A 6 4.39 19.83 14.44
N VAL A 7 5.06 20.41 13.45
CA VAL A 7 6.14 19.74 12.71
C VAL A 7 7.43 19.80 13.56
N PRO A 8 8.17 18.68 13.72
CA PRO A 8 9.48 18.70 14.38
C PRO A 8 10.46 19.66 13.72
N ASP A 9 11.30 20.31 14.53
CA ASP A 9 12.19 21.38 14.08
C ASP A 9 13.15 20.92 12.98
N GLU A 10 13.61 19.66 13.04
CA GLU A 10 14.52 19.04 12.08
C GLU A 10 13.91 19.00 10.67
N VAL A 11 12.66 18.54 10.58
CA VAL A 11 11.92 18.49 9.31
C VAL A 11 11.50 19.89 8.87
N ALA A 12 11.13 20.75 9.82
CA ALA A 12 10.75 22.13 9.54
C ALA A 12 11.93 22.93 8.96
N ARG A 13 13.16 22.74 9.44
CA ARG A 13 14.39 23.36 8.90
C ARG A 13 14.58 23.00 7.43
N VAL A 14 14.55 21.70 7.09
CA VAL A 14 14.70 21.23 5.71
C VAL A 14 13.57 21.78 4.83
N TYR A 15 12.31 21.69 5.28
CA TYR A 15 11.17 22.20 4.51
C TYR A 15 11.27 23.70 4.24
N ASN A 16 11.55 24.51 5.27
CA ASN A 16 11.61 25.97 5.18
C ASN A 16 12.77 26.43 4.29
N LYS A 17 13.90 25.72 4.29
CA LYS A 17 15.01 25.93 3.35
C LYS A 17 14.51 25.89 1.90
N PHE A 18 13.77 24.84 1.50
CA PHE A 18 13.20 24.79 0.14
C PHE A 18 12.10 25.85 -0.07
N HIS A 19 11.22 26.05 0.90
CA HIS A 19 10.10 26.98 0.78
C HIS A 19 10.53 28.45 0.59
N SER A 20 11.71 28.83 1.11
CA SER A 20 12.24 30.19 1.03
C SER A 20 12.60 30.64 -0.39
N THR A 21 12.85 29.72 -1.31
CA THR A 21 13.27 30.03 -2.70
C THR A 21 12.20 29.64 -3.71
N GLU A 22 12.15 30.31 -4.86
CA GLU A 22 11.22 29.96 -5.93
C GLU A 22 11.48 28.55 -6.48
N LYS A 23 12.76 28.22 -6.73
CA LYS A 23 13.18 26.89 -7.18
C LYS A 23 12.78 25.82 -6.17
N GLY A 24 13.00 26.06 -4.88
CA GLY A 24 12.64 25.09 -3.85
C GLY A 24 11.12 24.93 -3.69
N ARG A 25 10.32 25.99 -3.80
CA ARG A 25 8.85 25.87 -3.87
C ARG A 25 8.38 25.01 -5.05
N ARG A 26 9.03 25.13 -6.21
CA ARG A 26 8.75 24.27 -7.36
C ARG A 26 9.09 22.80 -7.07
N LEU A 27 10.21 22.53 -6.39
CA LEU A 27 10.57 21.17 -5.98
C LEU A 27 9.55 20.60 -4.99
N LEU A 28 9.14 21.34 -3.96
CA LEU A 28 8.10 20.90 -3.02
C LEU A 28 6.79 20.55 -3.72
N ARG A 29 6.42 21.31 -4.77
CA ARG A 29 5.24 21.03 -5.59
C ARG A 29 5.40 19.74 -6.39
N LEU A 30 6.56 19.53 -7.02
CA LEU A 30 6.86 18.27 -7.73
C LEU A 30 6.88 17.07 -6.78
N SER A 31 7.37 17.25 -5.56
CA SER A 31 7.34 16.23 -4.51
C SER A 31 5.93 16.03 -3.93
N GLY A 32 4.96 16.90 -4.21
CA GLY A 32 3.57 16.77 -3.73
C GLY A 32 3.39 17.13 -2.24
N ILE A 33 4.27 17.94 -1.67
CA ILE A 33 4.24 18.38 -0.26
C ILE A 33 4.24 19.92 -0.12
N ASP A 34 3.94 20.65 -1.20
CA ASP A 34 3.76 22.09 -1.10
C ASP A 34 2.47 22.45 -0.35
N ARG A 35 2.33 23.74 -0.01
CA ARG A 35 1.20 24.22 0.80
C ARG A 35 -0.16 23.96 0.15
N GLU A 36 -0.27 23.98 -1.17
CA GLU A 36 -1.55 23.68 -1.84
C GLU A 36 -1.87 22.19 -1.81
N SER A 37 -0.87 21.31 -1.90
CA SER A 37 -1.06 19.86 -1.78
C SER A 37 -1.49 19.44 -0.36
N ILE A 38 -1.04 20.17 0.66
CA ILE A 38 -1.42 19.92 2.07
C ILE A 38 -2.79 20.55 2.40
N ASP A 39 -3.22 21.58 1.67
CA ASP A 39 -4.52 22.22 1.89
C ASP A 39 -5.67 21.34 1.37
N ILE A 40 -6.38 20.70 2.30
CA ILE A 40 -7.56 19.86 2.04
C ILE A 40 -8.64 20.57 1.21
N PHE A 41 -8.87 21.87 1.41
CA PHE A 41 -9.91 22.61 0.69
C PHE A 41 -9.48 22.87 -0.75
N ALA A 42 -8.22 23.24 -0.96
CA ALA A 42 -7.66 23.41 -2.29
C ALA A 42 -7.64 22.08 -3.05
N LEU A 43 -7.17 21.03 -2.39
CA LEU A 43 -7.05 19.68 -2.94
C LEU A 43 -8.43 19.09 -3.26
N GLY A 44 -9.39 19.19 -2.33
CA GLY A 44 -10.75 18.73 -2.54
C GLY A 44 -11.46 19.45 -3.67
N SER A 45 -11.29 20.77 -3.77
CA SER A 45 -11.82 21.56 -4.88
C SER A 45 -11.23 21.14 -6.24
N LYS A 46 -9.96 20.75 -6.28
CA LYS A 46 -9.28 20.26 -7.50
C LYS A 46 -9.75 18.86 -7.88
N TYR A 47 -9.86 17.94 -6.91
CA TYR A 47 -10.27 16.55 -7.14
C TYR A 47 -11.60 16.42 -7.89
N TRP A 48 -12.60 17.26 -7.55
CA TRP A 48 -13.90 17.22 -8.21
C TRP A 48 -13.93 17.86 -9.59
N LYS A 49 -12.95 18.70 -9.93
CA LYS A 49 -12.89 19.47 -11.18
C LYS A 49 -11.99 18.85 -12.27
N GLY A 50 -10.96 18.07 -11.92
CA GLY A 50 -9.95 17.53 -12.86
C GLY A 50 -9.88 16.00 -12.92
N SER A 51 -9.12 15.42 -13.86
CA SER A 51 -8.95 13.96 -13.94
C SER A 51 -8.18 13.40 -12.73
N LEU A 52 -8.45 12.16 -12.32
CA LEU A 52 -7.81 11.51 -11.16
C LEU A 52 -6.29 11.37 -11.29
N GLN A 53 -5.81 11.14 -12.52
CA GLN A 53 -4.40 10.94 -12.81
C GLN A 53 -3.60 12.24 -12.75
N ASP A 54 -4.23 13.38 -13.05
CA ASP A 54 -3.59 14.71 -12.94
C ASP A 54 -3.50 15.22 -11.50
N PHE A 55 -4.19 14.53 -10.57
CA PHE A 55 -4.34 14.94 -9.19
C PHE A 55 -3.36 14.22 -8.24
N SER A 56 -3.09 12.94 -8.47
CA SER A 56 -2.45 12.12 -7.45
C SER A 56 -0.96 12.46 -7.29
N VAL A 57 -0.53 12.61 -6.05
CA VAL A 57 0.88 12.82 -5.69
C VAL A 57 1.67 11.51 -5.62
N ASP A 58 1.01 10.37 -5.88
CA ASP A 58 1.56 9.02 -5.82
C ASP A 58 0.85 8.11 -6.86
N PRO A 59 1.36 8.09 -8.12
CA PRO A 59 0.79 7.28 -9.18
C PRO A 59 1.08 5.79 -8.94
N ASN A 60 0.02 4.98 -8.96
CA ASN A 60 0.11 3.52 -8.79
C ASN A 60 -0.65 2.82 -9.93
N ALA A 61 -0.10 1.71 -10.44
CA ALA A 61 -0.65 0.93 -11.54
C ALA A 61 -2.07 0.38 -11.29
N ASN A 62 -2.46 0.24 -10.01
CA ASN A 62 -3.77 -0.30 -9.61
C ASN A 62 -4.84 0.78 -9.36
N ILE A 63 -4.55 2.05 -9.64
CA ILE A 63 -5.54 3.14 -9.49
C ILE A 63 -6.63 2.97 -10.55
N GLY A 64 -7.83 2.64 -10.09
CA GLY A 64 -9.02 2.65 -10.93
C GLY A 64 -9.35 4.06 -11.41
N GLN A 65 -9.92 4.17 -12.62
CA GLN A 65 -10.37 5.44 -13.19
C GLN A 65 -11.62 6.03 -12.49
N LEU A 66 -12.18 5.33 -11.51
CA LEU A 66 -13.44 5.67 -10.88
C LEU A 66 -13.23 6.58 -9.66
N ARG A 67 -13.85 7.76 -9.70
CA ARG A 67 -13.97 8.62 -8.51
C ARG A 67 -14.92 7.96 -7.53
N SER A 68 -14.43 7.66 -6.35
CA SER A 68 -15.23 7.18 -5.22
C SER A 68 -14.89 7.97 -3.98
N ASN A 69 -15.78 7.93 -2.98
CA ASN A 69 -15.47 8.50 -1.67
C ASN A 69 -14.25 7.80 -1.04
N ASN A 70 -14.10 6.48 -1.24
CA ASN A 70 -12.94 5.72 -0.78
C ASN A 70 -11.63 6.28 -1.37
N ASN A 71 -11.59 6.47 -2.70
CA ASN A 71 -10.41 7.04 -3.35
C ASN A 71 -10.15 8.48 -2.87
N PHE A 72 -11.18 9.33 -2.82
CA PHE A 72 -11.06 10.72 -2.34
C PHE A 72 -10.42 10.81 -0.96
N MET A 73 -10.92 10.04 0.01
CA MET A 73 -10.43 10.05 1.40
C MET A 73 -8.97 9.61 1.51
N SER A 74 -8.53 8.67 0.68
CA SER A 74 -7.13 8.25 0.60
C SER A 74 -6.26 9.33 -0.03
N GLU A 75 -6.70 9.85 -1.17
CA GLU A 75 -6.00 10.85 -1.97
C GLU A 75 -5.72 12.16 -1.19
N ILE A 76 -6.68 12.66 -0.43
CA ILE A 76 -6.50 13.91 0.33
C ILE A 76 -5.47 13.80 1.47
N ALA A 77 -5.24 12.58 1.96
CA ALA A 77 -4.29 12.31 3.04
C ALA A 77 -2.86 12.11 2.52
N LYS A 78 -2.67 11.74 1.24
CA LYS A 78 -1.34 11.36 0.70
C LYS A 78 -0.26 12.42 0.88
N ALA A 79 -0.57 13.70 0.64
CA ALA A 79 0.39 14.78 0.83
C ALA A 79 0.83 14.91 2.30
N HIS A 80 -0.10 14.73 3.24
CA HIS A 80 0.19 14.73 4.67
C HIS A 80 1.04 13.52 5.06
N SER A 81 0.68 12.32 4.60
CA SER A 81 1.45 11.09 4.85
C SER A 81 2.86 11.20 4.28
N LYS A 82 3.01 11.73 3.07
CA LYS A 82 4.30 11.96 2.42
C LYS A 82 5.14 12.96 3.20
N PHE A 83 4.54 14.05 3.68
CA PHE A 83 5.25 15.02 4.52
C PHE A 83 5.66 14.43 5.88
N TYR A 84 4.76 13.68 6.52
CA TYR A 84 5.03 12.97 7.78
C TYR A 84 6.12 11.89 7.63
N SER A 85 6.20 11.23 6.47
CA SER A 85 7.25 10.24 6.21
C SER A 85 8.66 10.82 6.32
N LEU A 86 8.87 12.12 6.06
CA LEU A 86 10.18 12.76 6.23
C LEU A 86 10.64 12.70 7.69
N TRP A 87 9.71 12.85 8.63
CA TRP A 87 9.98 12.68 10.05
C TRP A 87 10.26 11.22 10.42
N LEU A 88 9.52 10.27 9.83
CA LEU A 88 9.75 8.85 10.08
C LEU A 88 11.12 8.40 9.56
N ILE A 89 11.49 8.85 8.35
CA ILE A 89 12.82 8.65 7.77
C ILE A 89 13.88 9.24 8.70
N TRP A 90 13.68 10.48 9.17
CA TRP A 90 14.61 11.12 10.10
C TRP A 90 14.82 10.27 11.35
N LYS A 91 13.72 9.90 12.01
CA LYS A 91 13.74 9.13 13.26
C LYS A 91 14.47 7.81 13.06
N GLU A 92 14.14 7.05 12.02
CA GLU A 92 14.72 5.74 11.75
C GLU A 92 16.24 5.83 11.48
N LEU A 93 16.66 6.82 10.68
CA LEU A 93 18.07 7.01 10.35
C LEU A 93 18.92 7.44 11.55
N ILE A 94 18.34 8.20 12.47
CA ILE A 94 18.99 8.55 13.75
C ILE A 94 19.01 7.35 14.70
N SER A 95 17.85 6.76 14.99
CA SER A 95 17.73 5.76 16.07
C SER A 95 18.29 4.39 15.71
N SER A 96 18.09 3.97 14.46
CA SER A 96 18.42 2.60 14.03
C SER A 96 19.71 2.58 13.22
N CYS A 97 19.93 3.58 12.35
CA CYS A 97 21.14 3.67 11.55
C CYS A 97 22.26 4.50 12.19
N HIS A 98 22.01 5.16 13.33
CA HIS A 98 23.00 5.93 14.08
C HIS A 98 23.71 7.01 13.23
N LEU A 99 23.02 7.58 12.24
CA LEU A 99 23.56 8.67 11.44
C LEU A 99 23.58 9.98 12.22
N ARG A 100 24.48 10.89 11.84
CA ARG A 100 24.49 12.26 12.39
C ARG A 100 23.41 13.10 11.71
N GLU A 101 22.86 14.08 12.42
CA GLU A 101 21.78 14.95 11.91
C GLU A 101 22.10 15.56 10.54
N GLU A 102 23.31 16.07 10.33
CA GLU A 102 23.74 16.65 9.04
C GLU A 102 23.63 15.65 7.87
N GLN A 103 23.92 14.36 8.13
CA GLN A 103 23.80 13.32 7.12
C GLN A 103 22.34 13.04 6.80
N VAL A 104 21.46 13.07 7.80
CA VAL A 104 20.02 12.87 7.63
C VAL A 104 19.38 14.07 6.93
N GLU A 105 19.76 15.31 7.27
CA GLU A 105 19.31 16.53 6.55
C GLU A 105 19.66 16.44 5.07
N LYS A 106 20.88 15.99 4.73
CA LYS A 106 21.28 15.78 3.33
C LYS A 106 20.45 14.69 2.65
N ILE A 107 20.13 13.60 3.33
CA ILE A 107 19.25 12.55 2.77
C ILE A 107 17.85 13.12 2.49
N LEU A 108 17.28 13.91 3.41
CA LEU A 108 15.98 14.56 3.18
C LEU A 108 16.03 15.59 2.04
N ASP A 109 17.12 16.35 1.90
CA ASP A 109 17.37 17.20 0.73
C ASP A 109 17.35 16.36 -0.56
N ASP A 110 18.03 15.23 -0.58
CA ASP A 110 18.13 14.34 -1.75
C ASP A 110 16.77 13.70 -2.09
N VAL A 111 15.92 13.42 -1.10
CA VAL A 111 14.52 13.00 -1.30
C VAL A 111 13.68 14.11 -1.93
N ILE A 112 13.74 15.34 -1.40
CA ILE A 112 12.96 16.48 -1.93
C ILE A 112 13.43 16.89 -3.33
N THR A 113 14.75 16.81 -3.59
CA THR A 113 15.31 17.13 -4.92
C THR A 113 15.12 16.01 -5.93
N GLY A 114 14.66 14.82 -5.51
CA GLY A 114 14.46 13.66 -6.37
C GLY A 114 15.74 12.92 -6.75
N ARG A 115 16.87 13.19 -6.08
CA ARG A 115 18.10 12.39 -6.20
C ARG A 115 17.92 11.00 -5.58
N LEU A 116 17.11 10.93 -4.53
CA LEU A 116 16.62 9.68 -3.95
C LEU A 116 15.10 9.62 -4.16
N TYR A 117 14.63 8.49 -4.68
CA TYR A 117 13.21 8.22 -4.84
C TYR A 117 12.75 7.23 -3.77
N CYS A 118 11.96 7.70 -2.81
CA CYS A 118 11.34 6.85 -1.80
C CYS A 118 10.08 6.21 -2.40
N HIS A 119 10.15 4.91 -2.67
CA HIS A 119 9.00 4.13 -3.10
C HIS A 119 7.91 4.12 -2.02
N ASP A 120 6.65 4.23 -2.45
CA ASP A 120 5.45 4.15 -1.60
C ASP A 120 5.53 5.06 -0.36
N GLN A 121 6.12 6.25 -0.52
CA GLN A 121 6.37 7.19 0.57
C GLN A 121 5.09 7.59 1.33
N THR A 122 3.93 7.52 0.67
CA THR A 122 2.62 7.77 1.28
C THR A 122 2.19 6.69 2.28
N LEU A 123 2.84 5.52 2.24
CA LEU A 123 2.57 4.32 3.04
C LEU A 123 3.80 3.87 3.85
N TRP A 124 4.69 4.78 4.23
CA TRP A 124 5.94 4.49 4.95
C TRP A 124 5.77 3.67 6.24
N THR A 125 4.61 3.72 6.89
CA THR A 125 4.34 3.01 8.15
C THR A 125 4.10 1.52 8.00
N VAL A 126 3.95 1.02 6.76
CA VAL A 126 3.74 -0.40 6.48
C VAL A 126 4.90 -0.96 5.65
N PRO A 127 5.22 -2.26 5.79
CA PRO A 127 6.18 -2.92 4.92
C PRO A 127 5.75 -2.89 3.45
N TYR A 128 6.73 -3.04 2.55
CA TYR A 128 6.48 -2.97 1.11
C TYR A 128 5.69 -4.18 0.59
N CYS A 129 6.32 -5.32 0.38
CA CYS A 129 5.69 -6.50 -0.20
C CYS A 129 5.99 -7.76 0.61
N VAL A 130 5.17 -8.80 0.41
CA VAL A 130 5.34 -10.09 1.07
C VAL A 130 4.97 -11.25 0.15
N ALA A 131 5.72 -12.35 0.29
CA ALA A 131 5.32 -13.65 -0.20
C ALA A 131 4.96 -14.53 0.99
N VAL A 132 3.72 -15.00 1.04
CA VAL A 132 3.17 -15.77 2.15
C VAL A 132 2.85 -17.19 1.73
N SER A 133 3.01 -18.11 2.67
CA SER A 133 2.48 -19.46 2.55
C SER A 133 1.02 -19.50 3.00
N THR A 134 0.17 -20.05 2.14
CA THR A 134 -1.25 -20.34 2.42
C THR A 134 -1.42 -21.55 3.33
N SER A 135 -0.35 -22.30 3.62
CA SER A 135 -0.39 -23.45 4.54
C SER A 135 -0.74 -23.05 5.97
N VAL A 136 -0.45 -21.79 6.35
CA VAL A 136 -0.86 -21.23 7.65
C VAL A 136 -2.37 -21.30 7.83
N LEU A 137 -3.15 -21.11 6.75
CA LEU A 137 -4.60 -21.21 6.77
C LEU A 137 -5.05 -22.66 6.94
N MET A 138 -4.36 -23.62 6.31
CA MET A 138 -4.65 -25.05 6.49
C MET A 138 -4.39 -25.50 7.93
N ALA A 139 -3.32 -25.00 8.54
CA ALA A 139 -2.92 -25.36 9.89
C ALA A 139 -3.79 -24.68 10.97
N GLN A 140 -4.03 -23.38 10.82
CA GLN A 140 -4.58 -22.53 11.89
C GLN A 140 -5.90 -21.85 11.52
N GLY A 141 -6.21 -21.74 10.22
CA GLY A 141 -7.29 -20.91 9.70
C GLY A 141 -6.90 -19.43 9.69
N ARG A 142 -7.87 -18.57 9.97
CA ARG A 142 -7.70 -17.12 10.13
C ARG A 142 -8.03 -16.75 11.59
N PRO A 143 -7.08 -16.90 12.53
CA PRO A 143 -7.34 -16.81 13.97
C PRO A 143 -7.34 -15.36 14.50
N TYR A 144 -7.63 -14.39 13.64
CA TYR A 144 -7.56 -12.96 13.96
C TYR A 144 -8.69 -12.20 13.27
N GLY A 145 -8.81 -10.90 13.58
CA GLY A 145 -9.88 -10.04 13.10
C GLY A 145 -11.17 -10.20 13.90
N GLN A 146 -12.19 -9.38 13.59
CA GLN A 146 -13.47 -9.40 14.30
C GLN A 146 -14.19 -10.75 14.14
N LEU A 147 -14.12 -11.32 12.94
CA LEU A 147 -14.60 -12.66 12.64
C LEU A 147 -13.39 -13.58 12.46
N TYR A 148 -13.23 -14.55 13.34
CA TYR A 148 -12.19 -15.58 13.23
C TYR A 148 -12.73 -16.82 12.51
N SER A 149 -11.89 -17.44 11.68
CA SER A 149 -12.20 -18.66 10.95
C SER A 149 -11.29 -19.81 11.40
N LYS A 150 -11.86 -20.95 11.78
CA LYS A 150 -11.09 -22.18 12.05
C LYS A 150 -10.49 -22.72 10.76
N ARG A 151 -9.53 -23.65 10.87
CA ARG A 151 -8.96 -24.37 9.72
C ARG A 151 -10.03 -24.84 8.71
N PRO A 152 -9.84 -24.60 7.40
CA PRO A 152 -10.82 -24.99 6.40
C PRO A 152 -10.81 -26.50 6.21
N LYS A 153 -12.00 -27.10 6.23
CA LYS A 153 -12.18 -28.55 6.06
C LYS A 153 -12.36 -28.96 4.60
N ARG A 154 -12.76 -28.01 3.75
CA ARG A 154 -13.10 -28.17 2.35
C ARG A 154 -12.37 -27.17 1.45
N GLY A 155 -12.19 -27.50 0.16
CA GLY A 155 -11.48 -26.69 -0.82
C GLY A 155 -12.12 -25.31 -1.04
N ASP A 156 -13.44 -25.25 -1.13
CA ASP A 156 -14.21 -24.00 -1.26
C ASP A 156 -13.99 -23.05 -0.06
N SER A 157 -13.92 -23.63 1.14
CA SER A 157 -13.69 -22.93 2.40
C SER A 157 -12.25 -22.45 2.49
N PHE A 158 -11.29 -23.24 1.99
CA PHE A 158 -9.88 -22.85 1.90
C PHE A 158 -9.70 -21.67 0.96
N ILE A 159 -10.27 -21.72 -0.26
CA ILE A 159 -10.23 -20.60 -1.20
C ILE A 159 -10.92 -19.35 -0.63
N SER A 160 -12.04 -19.51 0.07
CA SER A 160 -12.69 -18.37 0.74
C SER A 160 -11.78 -17.72 1.80
N GLN A 161 -11.07 -18.52 2.61
CA GLN A 161 -10.08 -17.97 3.55
C GLN A 161 -8.86 -17.37 2.86
N VAL A 162 -8.40 -17.92 1.73
CA VAL A 162 -7.32 -17.33 0.93
C VAL A 162 -7.72 -15.94 0.42
N ILE A 163 -8.97 -15.77 -0.04
CA ILE A 163 -9.50 -14.47 -0.46
C ILE A 163 -9.46 -13.48 0.71
N GLU A 164 -10.00 -13.86 1.88
CA GLU A 164 -9.97 -13.03 3.09
C GLU A 164 -8.55 -12.66 3.49
N TYR A 165 -7.64 -13.64 3.53
CA TYR A 165 -6.24 -13.46 3.87
C TYR A 165 -5.53 -12.50 2.92
N THR A 166 -5.80 -12.61 1.62
CA THR A 166 -5.27 -11.70 0.60
C THR A 166 -5.75 -10.27 0.82
N MET A 167 -7.03 -10.09 1.15
CA MET A 167 -7.61 -8.76 1.42
C MET A 167 -7.03 -8.13 2.68
N ASP A 168 -6.82 -8.90 3.74
CA ASP A 168 -6.18 -8.41 4.96
C ASP A 168 -4.76 -7.93 4.67
N LEU A 169 -3.94 -8.79 4.06
CA LEU A 169 -2.56 -8.46 3.75
C LEU A 169 -2.45 -7.26 2.81
N SER A 170 -3.36 -7.11 1.85
CA SER A 170 -3.32 -5.98 0.92
C SER A 170 -3.54 -4.61 1.59
N GLN A 171 -4.08 -4.59 2.80
CA GLN A 171 -4.28 -3.38 3.60
C GLN A 171 -3.08 -3.10 4.52
N GLU A 172 -2.30 -4.13 4.86
CA GLU A 172 -1.14 -4.05 5.76
C GLU A 172 0.21 -3.99 5.02
N PHE A 173 0.19 -4.04 3.69
CA PHE A 173 1.38 -3.95 2.83
C PHE A 173 1.15 -2.91 1.73
N ALA A 174 2.19 -2.15 1.39
CA ALA A 174 2.11 -1.12 0.36
C ALA A 174 2.03 -1.70 -1.06
N GLY A 175 2.76 -2.78 -1.31
CA GLY A 175 2.98 -3.42 -2.60
C GLY A 175 2.35 -4.81 -2.71
N ALA A 176 3.10 -5.73 -3.32
CA ALA A 176 2.61 -7.05 -3.74
C ALA A 176 2.32 -8.01 -2.57
N VAL A 177 1.25 -8.79 -2.71
CA VAL A 177 0.95 -9.96 -1.88
C VAL A 177 1.02 -11.22 -2.75
N ALA A 178 2.11 -11.96 -2.62
CA ALA A 178 2.31 -13.21 -3.35
C ALA A 178 1.83 -14.40 -2.51
N LEU A 179 0.93 -15.21 -3.08
CA LEU A 179 0.40 -16.43 -2.48
C LEU A 179 1.24 -17.60 -2.99
N ALA A 180 2.41 -17.79 -2.38
CA ALA A 180 3.50 -18.60 -2.93
C ALA A 180 3.04 -20.02 -3.30
N ASP A 181 2.35 -20.70 -2.40
CA ASP A 181 2.04 -22.13 -2.49
C ASP A 181 0.53 -22.42 -2.66
N LEU A 182 -0.26 -21.44 -3.11
CA LEU A 182 -1.72 -21.57 -3.26
C LEU A 182 -2.12 -22.80 -4.07
N ALA A 183 -1.51 -23.00 -5.23
CA ALA A 183 -1.83 -24.12 -6.12
C ALA A 183 -1.51 -25.47 -5.47
N VAL A 184 -0.37 -25.58 -4.78
CA VAL A 184 0.07 -26.80 -4.09
C VAL A 184 -0.87 -27.14 -2.94
N ASN A 185 -1.24 -26.15 -2.13
CA ASN A 185 -2.11 -26.36 -0.98
C ASN A 185 -3.55 -26.64 -1.39
N TYR A 186 -4.08 -25.99 -2.44
CA TYR A 186 -5.40 -26.31 -2.98
C TYR A 186 -5.45 -27.73 -3.57
N ALA A 187 -4.38 -28.20 -4.21
CA ALA A 187 -4.31 -29.56 -4.75
C ALA A 187 -4.50 -30.65 -3.67
N TRP A 188 -4.14 -30.39 -2.41
CA TRP A 188 -4.44 -31.29 -1.30
C TRP A 188 -5.95 -31.45 -1.09
N TYR A 189 -6.72 -30.36 -1.13
CA TYR A 189 -8.18 -30.39 -1.04
C TYR A 189 -8.80 -31.08 -2.25
N VAL A 190 -8.29 -30.80 -3.46
CA VAL A 190 -8.72 -31.48 -4.69
C VAL A 190 -8.60 -33.00 -4.56
N LYS A 191 -7.45 -33.48 -4.09
CA LYS A 191 -7.23 -34.92 -3.86
C LYS A 191 -8.12 -35.48 -2.75
N LYS A 192 -8.24 -34.77 -1.63
CA LYS A 192 -9.00 -35.22 -0.46
C LYS A 192 -10.49 -35.35 -0.73
N GLU A 193 -11.06 -34.40 -1.47
CA GLU A 193 -12.51 -34.34 -1.75
C GLU A 193 -12.88 -34.90 -3.13
N ASN A 194 -11.91 -35.38 -3.92
CA ASN A 194 -12.11 -35.82 -5.30
C ASN A 194 -12.82 -34.72 -6.14
N ILE A 195 -12.31 -33.49 -6.05
CA ILE A 195 -12.89 -32.31 -6.71
C ILE A 195 -12.64 -32.41 -8.22
N GLY A 196 -13.70 -32.37 -9.02
CA GLY A 196 -13.60 -32.35 -10.49
C GLY A 196 -13.37 -30.95 -11.07
N ASP A 197 -12.92 -30.89 -12.32
CA ASP A 197 -12.49 -29.67 -13.02
C ASP A 197 -13.50 -28.51 -12.94
N LYS A 198 -14.81 -28.80 -13.06
CA LYS A 198 -15.85 -27.76 -12.99
C LYS A 198 -15.82 -26.99 -11.67
N GLN A 199 -15.60 -27.69 -10.56
CA GLN A 199 -15.55 -27.06 -9.25
C GLN A 199 -14.22 -26.32 -9.04
N ILE A 200 -13.11 -26.86 -9.56
CA ILE A 200 -11.80 -26.17 -9.54
C ILE A 200 -11.91 -24.82 -10.25
N VAL A 201 -12.48 -24.81 -11.46
CA VAL A 201 -12.70 -23.57 -12.23
C VAL A 201 -13.60 -22.60 -11.46
N ASN A 202 -14.67 -23.08 -10.84
CA ASN A 202 -15.58 -22.24 -10.06
C ASN A 202 -14.90 -21.62 -8.82
N ASP A 203 -14.07 -22.38 -8.11
CA ASP A 203 -13.35 -21.90 -6.93
C ASP A 203 -12.34 -20.82 -7.32
N PHE A 204 -11.54 -21.04 -8.37
CA PHE A 204 -10.60 -20.03 -8.86
C PHE A 204 -11.29 -18.85 -9.55
N GLN A 205 -12.45 -19.03 -10.19
CA GLN A 205 -13.24 -17.94 -10.73
C GLN A 205 -13.67 -16.98 -9.62
N ARG A 206 -14.13 -17.51 -8.47
CA ARG A 206 -14.44 -16.69 -7.29
C ARG A 206 -13.21 -15.94 -6.79
N PHE A 207 -12.07 -16.63 -6.65
CA PHE A 207 -10.82 -16.00 -6.24
C PHE A 207 -10.44 -14.84 -7.17
N VAL A 208 -10.31 -15.11 -8.48
CA VAL A 208 -9.93 -14.12 -9.50
C VAL A 208 -10.87 -12.94 -9.49
N HIS A 209 -12.19 -13.18 -9.41
CA HIS A 209 -13.16 -12.09 -9.43
C HIS A 209 -13.03 -11.15 -8.23
N VAL A 210 -12.84 -11.70 -7.01
CA VAL A 210 -12.74 -10.87 -5.80
C VAL A 210 -11.41 -10.11 -5.75
N VAL A 211 -10.28 -10.75 -6.08
CA VAL A 211 -8.96 -10.09 -6.02
C VAL A 211 -8.73 -9.05 -7.12
N ASN A 212 -9.59 -8.99 -8.14
CA ASN A 212 -9.57 -7.95 -9.16
C ASN A 212 -10.60 -6.82 -8.91
N ASN A 213 -11.26 -6.81 -7.76
CA ASN A 213 -12.21 -5.77 -7.38
C ASN A 213 -11.60 -4.78 -6.37
N GLN A 214 -12.14 -3.57 -6.32
CA GLN A 214 -11.56 -2.42 -5.63
C GLN A 214 -11.90 -2.37 -4.13
N TYR A 215 -11.50 -3.39 -3.40
CA TYR A 215 -11.77 -3.49 -1.95
C TYR A 215 -10.71 -2.81 -1.07
N ARG A 216 -9.54 -2.45 -1.61
CA ARG A 216 -8.49 -1.77 -0.84
C ARG A 216 -8.88 -0.32 -0.55
N VAL A 217 -8.34 0.21 0.55
CA VAL A 217 -8.33 1.66 0.81
C VAL A 217 -7.72 2.38 -0.39
N GLY A 218 -8.35 3.46 -0.84
CA GLY A 218 -7.95 4.17 -2.05
C GLY A 218 -8.58 3.65 -3.35
N GLY A 219 -9.48 2.66 -3.28
CA GLY A 219 -10.24 2.19 -4.44
C GLY A 219 -9.40 1.38 -5.43
N GLN A 220 -8.50 0.55 -4.92
CA GLN A 220 -7.61 -0.30 -5.71
C GLN A 220 -7.90 -1.77 -5.46
N SER A 221 -7.60 -2.62 -6.44
CA SER A 221 -7.49 -4.06 -6.20
C SER A 221 -6.15 -4.38 -5.54
N PRO A 222 -6.06 -5.49 -4.77
CA PRO A 222 -4.77 -5.98 -4.31
C PRO A 222 -3.86 -6.36 -5.49
N PHE A 223 -2.57 -6.07 -5.38
CA PHE A 223 -1.58 -6.57 -6.33
C PHE A 223 -1.17 -7.98 -5.92
N THR A 224 -1.68 -9.00 -6.62
CA THR A 224 -1.52 -10.40 -6.22
C THR A 224 -0.66 -11.18 -7.21
N ASN A 225 0.14 -12.12 -6.69
CA ASN A 225 0.92 -13.06 -7.49
C ASN A 225 0.61 -14.50 -7.08
N ILE A 226 0.45 -15.38 -8.05
CA ILE A 226 0.33 -16.83 -7.86
C ILE A 226 1.47 -17.50 -8.64
N SER A 227 2.11 -18.47 -8.02
CA SER A 227 3.21 -19.22 -8.62
C SER A 227 2.78 -20.64 -8.97
N PHE A 228 3.24 -21.11 -10.13
CA PHE A 228 3.21 -22.52 -10.52
C PHE A 228 4.66 -22.98 -10.62
N TYR A 229 5.06 -23.89 -9.73
CA TYR A 229 6.42 -24.40 -9.65
C TYR A 229 6.59 -25.59 -10.59
N ASP A 230 7.75 -25.65 -11.25
CA ASP A 230 8.22 -26.86 -11.91
C ASP A 230 8.72 -27.87 -10.88
N ARG A 231 9.08 -29.06 -11.36
CA ARG A 231 9.80 -30.03 -10.55
C ARG A 231 11.27 -29.68 -10.61
N GLU A 232 11.97 -29.76 -9.48
CA GLU A 232 13.43 -29.73 -9.49
C GLU A 232 13.92 -30.85 -10.42
N THR A 233 14.59 -30.45 -11.49
CA THR A 233 15.19 -31.35 -12.50
C THR A 233 16.56 -31.82 -12.08
#